data_AF-A0A7C4NQ69-F1
#
_entry.id   AF-A0A7C4NQ69-F1
#
_cell.length_a   1.000
_cell.length_b   1.000
_cell.length_c   1.000
_cell.angle_alpha   90.00
_cell.angle_beta   90.00
_cell.angle_gamma   90.00
#
_symmetry.space_group_name_H-M   'P 1'
#
loop_
_entity.id
_entity.type
_entity.pdbx_description
1 polymer ?
#
loop_
_entity_poly.entity_id
_entity_poly.type
_entity_poly.pdbx_seq_one_letter_code
_entity_poly.pdbx_strand_id
1 'polypeptide(L)'
;MNIAVVKEREGLVRGLKTLYYVWSGDKPPEDYSVLKPVKESVSPWINYVWWNSPAPGVPGEFFAILWKGFIEIDNPGYYRFYVVTDDGSRLWIDNKLVIDAWRDQPPTVYVSNPIYLKKGFHSIKYFFYNRYSFSEAVLGWMSIDGEASVVPKEKLYHCLSNEVFFINIPNNYVVELLPAEAEIKKCVAVNNICKLELEEDEIPLEAYIRILSDDKKTILETKEKIIIWGGDEFRVIKLKEGPVA
;
A
#
# COMPACT_ATOMS: atom_id res chain seq x y z
N MET A 1 -9.56 32.42 -14.40
CA MET A 1 -8.22 32.37 -13.78
C MET A 1 -7.59 31.07 -14.25
N ASN A 2 -6.46 31.11 -14.96
CA ASN A 2 -5.84 29.90 -15.46
C ASN A 2 -5.07 29.23 -14.29
N ILE A 3 -5.56 28.11 -13.80
CA ILE A 3 -4.96 27.38 -12.67
C ILE A 3 -4.62 25.96 -13.10
N ALA A 4 -3.66 25.35 -12.40
CA ALA A 4 -3.26 23.97 -12.59
C ALA A 4 -3.05 23.28 -11.23
N VAL A 5 -3.16 21.96 -11.22
CA VAL A 5 -2.79 21.11 -10.08
C VAL A 5 -1.49 20.39 -10.45
N VAL A 6 -0.49 20.44 -9.58
CA VAL A 6 0.80 19.77 -9.79
C VAL A 6 1.06 18.86 -8.59
N LYS A 7 1.46 17.60 -8.84
CA LYS A 7 1.92 16.71 -7.77
C LYS A 7 3.29 17.20 -7.28
N GLU A 8 3.36 17.64 -6.03
CA GLU A 8 4.58 18.14 -5.40
C GLU A 8 5.31 17.06 -4.60
N ARG A 9 4.55 16.14 -3.98
CA ARG A 9 5.09 14.98 -3.27
C ARG A 9 4.37 13.71 -3.69
N GLU A 10 5.16 12.68 -3.98
CA GLU A 10 4.68 11.32 -4.22
C GLU A 10 4.44 10.60 -2.89
N GLY A 11 3.25 10.03 -2.72
CA GLY A 11 2.86 9.27 -1.55
C GLY A 11 3.34 7.82 -1.57
N LEU A 12 3.62 7.28 -2.75
CA LEU A 12 4.16 5.94 -2.93
C LEU A 12 5.68 5.92 -2.73
N VAL A 13 6.15 5.15 -1.76
CA VAL A 13 7.58 5.03 -1.40
C VAL A 13 8.00 3.56 -1.31
N ARG A 14 9.31 3.30 -1.37
CA ARG A 14 9.86 1.92 -1.37
C ARG A 14 9.69 1.20 -0.04
N GLY A 15 9.63 -0.13 -0.11
CA GLY A 15 9.46 -1.06 1.01
C GLY A 15 8.00 -1.28 1.38
N LEU A 16 7.75 -2.22 2.30
CA LEU A 16 6.42 -2.56 2.79
C LEU A 16 6.19 -2.00 4.19
N LYS A 17 4.99 -1.45 4.45
CA LYS A 17 4.57 -1.10 5.80
C LYS A 17 4.50 -2.38 6.61
N THR A 18 5.21 -2.41 7.73
CA THR A 18 5.39 -3.60 8.57
C THR A 18 4.81 -3.34 9.95
N LEU A 19 3.85 -4.16 10.35
CA LEU A 19 3.18 -4.08 11.64
C LEU A 19 3.49 -5.34 12.45
N TYR A 20 4.03 -5.17 13.64
CA TYR A 20 4.33 -6.28 14.55
C TYR A 20 3.26 -6.34 15.63
N TYR A 21 2.85 -7.56 15.95
CA TYR A 21 1.85 -7.86 16.96
C TYR A 21 2.42 -8.88 17.92
N VAL A 22 1.88 -8.88 19.13
CA VAL A 22 2.11 -9.91 20.14
C VAL A 22 0.77 -10.51 20.48
N TRP A 23 0.70 -11.83 20.65
CA TRP A 23 -0.49 -12.49 21.16
C TRP A 23 -0.18 -13.35 22.38
N SER A 24 -1.25 -13.83 23.00
CA SER A 24 -1.21 -14.79 24.08
C SER A 24 -2.29 -15.83 23.88
N GLY A 25 -2.09 -17.02 24.43
CA GLY A 25 -3.05 -18.13 24.36
C GLY A 25 -2.62 -19.24 23.41
N ASP A 26 -3.48 -20.25 23.30
CA ASP A 26 -3.11 -21.52 22.69
C ASP A 26 -3.05 -21.46 21.17
N LYS A 27 -3.82 -20.57 20.53
CA LYS A 27 -3.93 -20.46 19.08
C LYS A 27 -3.37 -19.15 18.56
N PRO A 28 -2.71 -19.16 17.40
CA PRO A 28 -2.32 -17.92 16.72
C PRO A 28 -3.57 -17.11 16.34
N PRO A 29 -3.44 -15.78 16.22
CA PRO A 29 -4.57 -14.92 15.88
C PRO A 29 -5.01 -15.12 14.43
N GLU A 30 -6.23 -15.58 14.20
CA GLU A 30 -6.76 -15.82 12.84
C GLU A 30 -6.92 -14.54 12.01
N ASP A 31 -7.21 -13.42 12.68
CA ASP A 31 -7.44 -12.12 12.07
C ASP A 31 -6.53 -11.09 12.75
N TYR A 32 -5.75 -10.36 11.96
CA TYR A 32 -4.91 -9.28 12.45
C TYR A 32 -5.74 -8.03 12.82
N SER A 33 -6.98 -7.89 12.32
CA SER A 33 -7.82 -6.71 12.54
C SER A 33 -8.22 -6.52 14.01
N VAL A 34 -8.24 -7.61 14.78
CA VAL A 34 -8.53 -7.60 16.22
C VAL A 34 -7.29 -7.30 17.08
N LEU A 35 -6.11 -7.24 16.47
CA LEU A 35 -4.84 -6.97 17.16
C LEU A 35 -4.47 -5.50 17.03
N LYS A 36 -3.76 -5.00 18.06
CA LYS A 36 -3.10 -3.69 18.01
C LYS A 36 -1.60 -3.88 17.79
N PRO A 37 -1.00 -3.19 16.81
CA PRO A 37 0.43 -3.33 16.58
C PRO A 37 1.21 -2.79 17.78
N VAL A 38 2.22 -3.53 18.23
CA VAL A 38 3.17 -3.09 19.27
C VAL A 38 4.31 -2.28 18.67
N LYS A 39 4.55 -2.43 17.36
CA LYS A 39 5.60 -1.74 16.62
C LYS A 39 5.20 -1.58 15.16
N GLU A 40 5.59 -0.46 14.57
CA GLU A 40 5.55 -0.23 13.13
C GLU A 40 6.97 0.02 12.59
N SER A 41 7.24 -0.44 11.37
CA SER A 41 8.46 -0.18 10.63
C SER A 41 8.21 -0.26 9.11
N VAL A 42 9.29 -0.15 8.32
CA VAL A 42 9.28 -0.41 6.88
C VAL A 42 10.30 -1.50 6.59
N SER A 43 9.86 -2.56 5.91
CA SER A 43 10.74 -3.65 5.47
C SER A 43 11.07 -3.48 3.98
N PRO A 44 12.35 -3.43 3.58
CA PRO A 44 12.72 -3.29 2.17
C PRO A 44 12.42 -4.55 1.36
N TRP A 45 12.43 -5.73 2.00
CA TRP A 45 12.15 -7.04 1.42
C TRP A 45 11.55 -7.94 2.49
N ILE A 46 11.23 -9.20 2.15
CA ILE A 46 10.89 -10.24 3.11
C ILE A 46 11.78 -11.45 2.83
N ASN A 47 12.86 -11.54 3.60
CA ASN A 47 13.85 -12.62 3.56
C ASN A 47 14.57 -12.60 4.90
N TYR A 48 13.91 -13.11 5.92
CA TYR A 48 14.31 -12.99 7.31
C TYR A 48 14.41 -14.36 7.97
N VAL A 49 15.47 -14.54 8.75
CA VAL A 49 15.68 -15.66 9.66
C VAL A 49 15.98 -15.06 11.02
N TRP A 50 15.21 -15.45 12.02
CA TRP A 50 15.37 -14.99 13.40
C TRP A 50 15.62 -16.18 14.33
N TRP A 51 16.58 -16.00 15.23
CA TRP A 51 16.85 -16.95 16.32
C TRP A 51 16.21 -16.51 17.64
N ASN A 52 15.56 -15.35 17.64
CA ASN A 52 14.89 -14.72 18.79
C ASN A 52 13.99 -13.56 18.27
N SER A 53 13.97 -12.42 18.98
CA SER A 53 13.20 -11.21 18.67
C SER A 53 13.38 -10.69 17.23
N PRO A 54 12.28 -10.41 16.51
CA PRO A 54 12.33 -9.91 15.13
C PRO A 54 12.54 -8.39 15.03
N ALA A 55 12.26 -7.66 16.11
CA ALA A 55 12.40 -6.20 16.18
C ALA A 55 12.46 -5.73 17.64
N PRO A 56 13.10 -4.58 17.93
CA PRO A 56 13.12 -4.02 19.28
C PRO A 56 11.72 -3.87 19.87
N GLY A 57 11.51 -4.43 21.06
CA GLY A 57 10.21 -4.41 21.75
C GLY A 57 9.24 -5.52 21.36
N VAL A 58 9.63 -6.42 20.44
CA VAL A 58 8.85 -7.61 20.06
C VAL A 58 9.50 -8.85 20.70
N PRO A 59 8.77 -9.70 21.42
CA PRO A 59 9.31 -10.95 21.96
C PRO A 59 9.77 -11.89 20.83
N GLY A 60 10.66 -12.84 21.15
CA GLY A 60 11.12 -13.86 20.20
C GLY A 60 10.13 -15.01 19.98
N GLU A 61 9.02 -15.00 20.70
CA GLU A 61 7.97 -16.02 20.68
C GLU A 61 6.61 -15.31 20.72
N PHE A 62 5.56 -15.98 20.23
CA PHE A 62 4.18 -15.48 20.21
C PHE A 62 4.04 -14.09 19.55
N PHE A 63 4.68 -13.91 18.39
CA PHE A 63 4.61 -12.66 17.63
C PHE A 63 4.11 -12.88 16.20
N ALA A 64 3.33 -11.93 15.70
CA ALA A 64 2.86 -11.92 14.33
C ALA A 64 3.37 -10.68 13.60
N ILE A 65 3.52 -10.78 12.29
CA ILE A 65 3.96 -9.68 11.44
C ILE A 65 3.02 -9.58 10.24
N LEU A 66 2.54 -8.37 9.98
CA LEU A 66 1.83 -8.02 8.78
C LEU A 66 2.71 -7.10 7.94
N TRP A 67 3.10 -7.58 6.75
CA TRP A 67 3.62 -6.74 5.70
C TRP A 67 2.49 -6.39 4.74
N LYS A 68 2.31 -5.10 4.45
CA LYS A 68 1.31 -4.64 3.47
C LYS A 68 1.83 -3.50 2.61
N GLY A 69 1.34 -3.46 1.39
CA GLY A 69 1.71 -2.45 0.40
C GLY A 69 1.41 -2.94 -1.01
N PHE A 70 2.34 -2.67 -1.92
CA PHE A 70 2.22 -2.96 -3.34
C PHE A 70 3.46 -3.65 -3.88
N ILE A 71 3.24 -4.53 -4.86
CA ILE A 71 4.27 -5.09 -5.71
C ILE A 71 4.17 -4.51 -7.12
N GLU A 72 5.30 -4.07 -7.68
CA GLU A 72 5.38 -3.54 -9.06
C GLU A 72 5.69 -4.68 -10.05
N ILE A 73 4.86 -4.77 -11.10
CA ILE A 73 4.99 -5.74 -12.18
C ILE A 73 5.36 -4.99 -13.47
N ASP A 74 6.56 -5.26 -14.00
CA ASP A 74 7.03 -4.62 -15.23
C ASP A 74 6.39 -5.24 -16.47
N ASN A 75 6.35 -6.58 -16.49
CA ASN A 75 5.90 -7.39 -17.61
C ASN A 75 4.62 -8.12 -17.22
N PRO A 76 3.50 -7.88 -17.91
CA PRO A 76 2.25 -8.58 -17.63
C PRO A 76 2.42 -10.08 -17.93
N GLY A 77 1.80 -10.94 -17.13
CA GLY A 77 2.03 -12.38 -17.26
C GLY A 77 1.49 -13.22 -16.11
N TYR A 78 1.68 -14.53 -16.20
CA TYR A 78 1.41 -15.44 -15.10
C TYR A 78 2.63 -15.52 -14.18
N TYR A 79 2.41 -15.17 -12.92
CA TYR A 79 3.39 -15.29 -11.85
C TYR A 79 2.97 -16.38 -10.89
N ARG A 80 3.94 -17.02 -10.24
CA ARG A 80 3.70 -17.79 -9.01
C ARG A 80 4.39 -17.07 -7.87
N PHE A 81 3.76 -17.02 -6.72
CA PHE A 81 4.41 -16.58 -5.49
C PHE A 81 4.81 -17.79 -4.68
N TYR A 82 5.89 -17.67 -3.93
CA TYR A 82 6.23 -18.65 -2.92
C TYR A 82 6.55 -17.96 -1.61
N VAL A 83 6.34 -18.68 -0.52
CA VAL A 83 6.77 -18.29 0.81
C VAL A 83 7.57 -19.40 1.45
N VAL A 84 8.56 -19.04 2.26
CA VAL A 84 9.16 -19.92 3.27
C VAL A 84 8.68 -19.42 4.62
N THR A 85 8.08 -20.28 5.42
CA THR A 85 7.42 -19.89 6.67
C THR A 85 7.69 -20.91 7.77
N ASP A 86 8.13 -20.40 8.92
CA ASP A 86 8.20 -21.04 10.24
C ASP A 86 7.79 -20.00 11.29
N ASP A 87 6.60 -20.05 11.89
CA ASP A 87 5.56 -21.07 11.76
C ASP A 87 4.67 -20.81 10.52
N GLY A 88 3.46 -20.29 10.73
CA GLY A 88 2.41 -20.22 9.72
C GLY A 88 2.27 -18.85 9.08
N SER A 89 1.74 -18.84 7.86
CA SER A 89 1.49 -17.58 7.15
C SER A 89 0.40 -17.66 6.09
N ARG A 90 -0.09 -16.49 5.67
CA ARG A 90 -1.07 -16.28 4.61
C ARG A 90 -0.63 -15.13 3.72
N LEU A 91 -0.72 -15.33 2.41
CA LEU A 91 -0.36 -14.34 1.39
C LEU A 91 -1.59 -13.99 0.55
N TRP A 92 -1.83 -12.70 0.38
CA TRP A 92 -2.81 -12.17 -0.55
C TRP A 92 -2.16 -11.29 -1.61
N ILE A 93 -2.66 -11.42 -2.84
CA ILE A 93 -2.35 -10.54 -3.97
C ILE A 93 -3.69 -10.04 -4.54
N ASP A 94 -3.86 -8.73 -4.69
CA ASP A 94 -5.14 -8.12 -5.12
C ASP A 94 -6.33 -8.61 -4.28
N ASN A 95 -6.15 -8.62 -2.97
CA ASN A 95 -7.12 -9.12 -1.98
C ASN A 95 -7.54 -10.59 -2.15
N LYS A 96 -6.90 -11.37 -3.03
CA LYS A 96 -7.13 -12.81 -3.20
C LYS A 96 -6.12 -13.59 -2.38
N LEU A 97 -6.59 -14.50 -1.54
CA LEU A 97 -5.74 -15.43 -0.78
C LEU A 97 -5.09 -16.41 -1.76
N VAL A 98 -3.77 -16.30 -1.95
CA VAL A 98 -3.00 -17.13 -2.89
C VAL A 98 -2.21 -18.23 -2.20
N ILE A 99 -1.89 -18.08 -0.91
CA ILE A 99 -1.27 -19.10 -0.06
C ILE A 99 -1.92 -19.04 1.32
N ASP A 100 -2.33 -20.19 1.85
CA ASP A 100 -2.85 -20.36 3.21
C ASP A 100 -2.13 -21.52 3.90
N ALA A 101 -1.17 -21.19 4.76
CA ALA A 101 -0.34 -22.11 5.52
C ALA A 101 -0.44 -21.79 7.02
N TRP A 102 -1.67 -21.67 7.53
CA TRP A 102 -1.94 -21.22 8.91
C TRP A 102 -1.85 -22.35 9.95
N ARG A 103 -0.64 -22.85 10.20
CA ARG A 103 -0.37 -23.91 11.19
C ARG A 103 1.08 -23.87 11.70
N ASP A 104 1.29 -24.45 12.88
CA ASP A 104 2.62 -24.61 13.48
C ASP A 104 3.42 -25.65 12.68
N GLN A 105 4.66 -25.31 12.31
CA GLN A 105 5.50 -26.14 11.44
C GLN A 105 6.93 -25.62 11.35
N PRO A 106 7.92 -26.49 11.07
CA PRO A 106 9.28 -26.05 10.72
C PRO A 106 9.30 -25.32 9.37
N PRO A 107 10.45 -24.75 8.93
CA PRO A 107 10.54 -24.00 7.69
C PRO A 107 10.05 -24.81 6.51
N THR A 108 8.96 -24.35 5.92
CA THR A 108 8.27 -25.06 4.85
C THR A 108 7.98 -24.11 3.69
N VAL A 109 8.24 -24.58 2.48
CA VAL A 109 7.98 -23.82 1.24
C VAL A 109 6.55 -24.08 0.77
N TYR A 110 5.82 -23.01 0.47
CA TYR A 110 4.52 -23.05 -0.20
C TYR A 110 4.59 -22.25 -1.49
N VAL A 111 3.94 -22.74 -2.54
CA VAL A 111 3.87 -22.08 -3.85
C VAL A 111 2.41 -21.90 -4.24
N SER A 112 2.05 -20.70 -4.69
CA SER A 112 0.71 -20.40 -5.16
C SER A 112 0.42 -21.09 -6.50
N ASN A 113 -0.88 -21.19 -6.83
CA ASN A 113 -1.27 -21.36 -8.22
C ASN A 113 -0.82 -20.15 -9.05
N PRO A 114 -0.66 -20.29 -10.38
CA PRO A 114 -0.38 -19.16 -11.27
C PRO A 114 -1.47 -18.09 -11.15
N ILE A 115 -1.05 -16.82 -11.02
CA ILE A 115 -1.93 -15.65 -11.04
C ILE A 115 -1.52 -14.72 -12.19
N TYR A 116 -2.49 -14.30 -12.99
CA TYR A 116 -2.22 -13.33 -14.05
C TYR A 116 -2.18 -11.92 -13.47
N LEU A 117 -1.05 -11.23 -13.66
CA LEU A 117 -0.85 -9.84 -13.24
C LEU A 117 -0.66 -8.95 -14.47
N LYS A 118 -1.23 -7.74 -14.41
CA LYS A 118 -1.03 -6.72 -15.44
C LYS A 118 0.27 -5.97 -15.14
N LYS A 119 0.72 -5.16 -16.10
CA LYS A 119 1.78 -4.19 -15.81
C LYS A 119 1.24 -3.16 -14.81
N GLY A 120 2.04 -2.81 -13.81
CA GLY A 120 1.71 -1.81 -12.79
C GLY A 120 1.75 -2.39 -11.38
N PHE A 121 1.06 -1.72 -10.46
CA PHE A 121 1.08 -2.05 -9.04
C PHE A 121 -0.08 -2.98 -8.68
N HIS A 122 0.24 -3.98 -7.88
CA HIS A 122 -0.71 -4.95 -7.33
C HIS A 122 -0.64 -4.93 -5.82
N SER A 123 -1.77 -4.98 -5.13
CA SER A 123 -1.74 -4.97 -3.66
C SER A 123 -1.17 -6.29 -3.14
N ILE A 124 -0.35 -6.21 -2.11
CA ILE A 124 0.23 -7.37 -1.44
C ILE A 124 0.03 -7.26 0.07
N LYS A 125 -0.35 -8.39 0.66
CA LYS A 125 -0.49 -8.56 2.09
C LYS A 125 0.10 -9.90 2.49
N TYR A 126 1.05 -9.90 3.41
CA TYR A 126 1.64 -11.12 3.94
C TYR A 126 1.52 -11.11 5.46
N PHE A 127 0.71 -12.01 5.99
CA PHE A 127 0.49 -12.16 7.43
C PHE A 127 1.18 -13.43 7.90
N PHE A 128 2.06 -13.29 8.88
CA PHE A 128 2.93 -14.33 9.38
C PHE A 128 2.81 -14.39 10.90
N TYR A 129 2.97 -15.57 11.48
CA TYR A 129 3.09 -15.75 12.91
C TYR A 129 4.20 -16.72 13.26
N ASN A 130 4.77 -16.54 14.44
CA ASN A 130 5.73 -17.45 15.03
C ASN A 130 5.45 -17.71 16.52
N ARG A 131 5.41 -18.97 16.91
CA ARG A 131 5.17 -19.41 18.28
C ARG A 131 6.46 -19.59 19.08
N TYR A 132 7.56 -20.05 18.46
CA TYR A 132 8.78 -20.49 19.15
C TYR A 132 9.99 -19.59 18.86
N SER A 133 11.14 -19.85 19.48
CA SER A 133 12.28 -18.91 19.39
C SER A 133 12.91 -18.77 18.00
N PHE A 134 12.85 -19.82 17.16
CA PHE A 134 13.35 -19.77 15.79
C PHE A 134 12.20 -19.46 14.84
N SER A 135 12.45 -18.63 13.83
CA SER A 135 11.49 -18.34 12.76
C SER A 135 12.16 -17.98 11.45
N GLU A 136 11.45 -18.26 10.37
CA GLU A 136 11.84 -17.90 9.01
C GLU A 136 10.63 -17.36 8.24
N ALA A 137 10.81 -16.22 7.57
CA ALA A 137 9.81 -15.61 6.72
C ALA A 137 10.46 -15.09 5.43
N VAL A 138 10.11 -15.70 4.31
CA VAL A 138 10.61 -15.33 2.98
C VAL A 138 9.43 -15.13 2.04
N LEU A 139 9.47 -14.07 1.25
CA LEU A 139 8.57 -13.85 0.11
C LEU A 139 9.38 -13.90 -1.19
N GLY A 140 8.97 -14.79 -2.08
CA GLY A 140 9.53 -14.84 -3.41
C GLY A 140 8.47 -15.02 -4.49
N TRP A 141 8.95 -14.98 -5.72
CA TRP A 141 8.15 -15.16 -6.91
C TRP A 141 8.89 -15.97 -7.96
N MET A 142 8.14 -16.47 -8.93
CA MET A 142 8.63 -16.99 -10.19
C MET A 142 8.13 -16.06 -11.28
N SER A 143 9.05 -15.43 -12.01
CA SER A 143 8.73 -14.52 -13.11
C SER A 143 8.19 -15.29 -14.33
N ILE A 144 7.73 -14.56 -15.35
CA ILE A 144 7.28 -15.15 -16.62
C ILE A 144 8.37 -15.97 -17.32
N ASP A 145 9.64 -15.65 -17.08
CA ASP A 145 10.79 -16.36 -17.64
C ASP A 145 11.13 -17.65 -16.87
N GLY A 146 10.36 -17.94 -15.80
CA GLY A 146 10.50 -19.15 -14.98
C GLY A 146 11.56 -19.04 -13.89
N GLU A 147 12.20 -17.88 -13.73
CA GLU A 147 13.23 -17.67 -12.72
C GLU A 147 12.60 -17.42 -11.34
N ALA A 148 12.96 -18.28 -10.38
CA ALA A 148 12.58 -18.12 -8.99
C ALA A 148 13.56 -17.19 -8.26
N SER A 149 13.04 -16.19 -7.55
CA SER A 149 13.85 -15.28 -6.74
C SER A 149 13.06 -14.76 -5.54
N VAL A 150 13.76 -14.30 -4.50
CA VAL A 150 13.15 -13.43 -3.48
C VAL A 150 12.66 -12.18 -4.19
N VAL A 151 11.47 -11.68 -3.82
CA VAL A 151 10.94 -10.47 -4.45
C VAL A 151 11.95 -9.32 -4.22
N PRO A 152 12.48 -8.70 -5.29
CA PRO A 152 13.47 -7.64 -5.14
C PRO A 152 12.90 -6.44 -4.39
N LYS A 153 13.72 -5.79 -3.56
CA LYS A 153 13.29 -4.62 -2.77
C LYS A 153 12.81 -3.46 -3.63
N GLU A 154 13.30 -3.36 -4.86
CA GLU A 154 12.91 -2.35 -5.85
C GLU A 154 11.49 -2.56 -6.37
N LYS A 155 10.89 -3.73 -6.12
CA LYS A 155 9.52 -4.06 -6.53
C LYS A 155 8.50 -3.85 -5.43
N LEU A 156 8.91 -3.44 -4.24
CA LEU A 156 8.03 -3.32 -3.08
C LEU A 156 7.83 -1.87 -2.68
N TYR A 157 6.57 -1.50 -2.45
CA TYR A 157 6.18 -0.13 -2.15
C TYR A 157 5.06 -0.07 -1.10
N HIS A 158 4.91 1.07 -0.44
CA HIS A 158 3.79 1.38 0.44
C HIS A 158 3.42 2.86 0.32
N CYS A 159 2.21 3.20 0.75
CA CYS A 159 1.75 4.57 0.86
C CYS A 159 2.20 5.17 2.20
N LEU A 160 2.60 6.45 2.19
CA LEU A 160 2.99 7.17 3.42
C LEU A 160 1.84 7.35 4.41
N SER A 161 0.60 7.38 3.92
CA SER A 161 -0.62 7.46 4.71
C SER A 161 -1.82 7.05 3.84
N ASN A 162 -3.03 7.10 4.38
CA ASN A 162 -4.28 6.99 3.61
C ASN A 162 -4.85 8.37 3.21
N GLU A 163 -4.08 9.43 3.45
CA GLU A 163 -4.52 10.81 3.28
C GLU A 163 -3.91 11.42 2.02
N VAL A 164 -4.72 12.14 1.25
CA VAL A 164 -4.30 12.94 0.10
C VAL A 164 -4.44 14.41 0.44
N PHE A 165 -3.42 15.19 0.13
CA PHE A 165 -3.34 16.60 0.48
C PHE A 165 -3.42 17.46 -0.78
N PHE A 166 -4.28 18.47 -0.73
CA PHE A 166 -4.28 19.55 -1.70
C PHE A 166 -3.97 20.85 -1.00
N ILE A 167 -2.90 21.51 -1.41
CA ILE A 167 -2.39 22.72 -0.75
C ILE A 167 -2.50 23.93 -1.67
N ASN A 168 -2.46 25.12 -1.07
CA ASN A 168 -2.63 26.40 -1.75
C ASN A 168 -4.04 26.56 -2.37
N ILE A 169 -5.06 26.04 -1.69
CA ILE A 169 -6.46 26.13 -2.11
C ILE A 169 -7.18 27.13 -1.22
N PRO A 170 -7.85 28.18 -1.74
CA PRO A 170 -8.59 29.12 -0.91
C PRO A 170 -9.61 28.43 0.00
N ASN A 171 -9.80 28.98 1.21
CA ASN A 171 -10.78 28.43 2.16
C ASN A 171 -12.19 28.33 1.55
N ASN A 172 -12.93 27.30 1.96
CA ASN A 172 -14.28 26.96 1.50
C ASN A 172 -14.38 26.45 0.05
N TYR A 173 -13.27 26.38 -0.70
CA TYR A 173 -13.27 25.70 -1.98
C TYR A 173 -13.36 24.19 -1.76
N VAL A 174 -13.94 23.48 -2.72
CA VAL A 174 -14.14 22.03 -2.65
C VAL A 174 -13.22 21.37 -3.66
N VAL A 175 -12.50 20.33 -3.23
CA VAL A 175 -11.81 19.41 -4.15
C VAL A 175 -12.65 18.15 -4.26
N GLU A 176 -12.90 17.71 -5.48
CA GLU A 176 -13.57 16.45 -5.80
C GLU A 176 -12.60 15.55 -6.58
N LEU A 177 -12.52 14.28 -6.17
CA LEU A 177 -11.91 13.20 -6.93
C LEU A 177 -13.04 12.42 -7.60
N LEU A 178 -12.98 12.34 -8.92
CA LEU A 178 -14.02 11.77 -9.78
C LEU A 178 -13.51 10.44 -10.39
N PRO A 179 -13.59 9.31 -9.66
CA PRO A 179 -13.31 7.99 -10.22
C PRO A 179 -14.42 7.54 -11.17
N ALA A 180 -14.11 6.59 -12.07
CA ALA A 180 -15.07 6.14 -13.09
C ALA A 180 -16.14 5.17 -12.54
N GLU A 181 -15.77 4.34 -11.57
CA GLU A 181 -16.62 3.24 -11.06
C GLU A 181 -16.75 3.27 -9.53
N ALA A 182 -16.54 4.43 -8.90
CA ALA A 182 -16.62 4.59 -7.45
C ALA A 182 -17.28 5.92 -7.07
N GLU A 183 -17.58 6.08 -5.78
CA GLU A 183 -18.16 7.32 -5.26
C GLU A 183 -17.17 8.49 -5.37
N ILE A 184 -17.72 9.68 -5.64
CA ILE A 184 -16.94 10.92 -5.63
C ILE A 184 -16.43 11.17 -4.22
N LYS A 185 -15.10 11.27 -4.09
CA LYS A 185 -14.47 11.68 -2.84
C LYS A 185 -14.29 13.18 -2.83
N LYS A 186 -14.52 13.83 -1.70
CA LYS A 186 -14.42 15.29 -1.61
C LYS A 186 -13.94 15.77 -0.27
N CYS A 187 -13.29 16.93 -0.28
CA CYS A 187 -12.94 17.67 0.92
C CYS A 187 -13.25 19.16 0.73
N VAL A 188 -13.37 19.88 1.84
CA VAL A 188 -13.50 21.35 1.85
C VAL A 188 -12.20 21.93 2.39
N ALA A 189 -11.65 22.94 1.71
CA ALA A 189 -10.40 23.56 2.09
C ALA A 189 -10.54 24.41 3.37
N VAL A 190 -9.66 24.17 4.33
CA VAL A 190 -9.53 24.90 5.59
C VAL A 190 -8.05 25.23 5.81
N ASN A 191 -7.74 26.47 6.18
CA ASN A 191 -6.36 26.97 6.33
C ASN A 191 -5.49 26.71 5.08
N ASN A 192 -6.08 26.93 3.91
CA ASN A 192 -5.49 26.71 2.60
C ASN A 192 -5.14 25.25 2.23
N ILE A 193 -5.66 24.28 2.97
CA ILE A 193 -5.41 22.84 2.76
C ILE A 193 -6.75 22.11 2.66
N CYS A 194 -6.87 21.23 1.69
CA CYS A 194 -7.95 20.25 1.59
C CYS A 194 -7.34 18.87 1.82
N LYS A 195 -7.78 18.20 2.89
CA LYS A 195 -7.33 16.84 3.25
C LYS A 195 -8.46 15.86 2.96
N LEU A 196 -8.13 14.77 2.27
CA LEU A 196 -9.07 13.72 1.89
C LEU A 196 -8.53 12.37 2.34
N GLU A 197 -9.32 11.60 3.05
CA GLU A 197 -8.98 10.24 3.49
C GLU A 197 -9.58 9.24 2.50
N LEU A 198 -8.77 8.27 2.07
CA LEU A 198 -9.14 7.18 1.17
C LEU A 198 -9.10 5.86 1.93
N GLU A 199 -9.99 4.92 1.58
CA GLU A 199 -9.89 3.56 2.12
C GLU A 199 -8.70 2.81 1.50
N GLU A 200 -8.14 1.83 2.21
CA GLU A 200 -6.93 1.13 1.74
C GLU A 200 -7.13 0.38 0.42
N ASP A 201 -8.34 -0.12 0.16
CA ASP A 201 -8.71 -0.82 -1.06
C ASP A 201 -9.09 0.11 -2.22
N GLU A 202 -9.23 1.41 -1.95
CA GLU A 202 -9.42 2.45 -2.97
C GLU A 202 -8.09 2.98 -3.54
N ILE A 203 -6.96 2.59 -2.93
CA ILE A 203 -5.63 3.06 -3.30
C ILE A 203 -4.91 1.99 -4.16
N PRO A 204 -4.32 2.36 -5.31
CA PRO A 204 -4.34 3.70 -5.92
C PRO A 204 -5.70 4.06 -6.52
N LEU A 205 -6.07 5.33 -6.39
CA LEU A 205 -7.30 5.86 -6.99
C LEU A 205 -7.00 6.49 -8.35
N GLU A 206 -7.63 6.00 -9.40
CA GLU A 206 -7.56 6.62 -10.73
C GLU A 206 -8.77 7.57 -10.93
N ALA A 207 -8.54 8.88 -10.85
CA ALA A 207 -9.62 9.88 -10.85
C ALA A 207 -9.26 11.18 -11.57
N TYR A 208 -10.28 11.90 -12.06
CA TYR A 208 -10.11 13.31 -12.39
C TYR A 208 -10.13 14.15 -11.11
N ILE A 209 -9.38 15.25 -11.10
CA ILE A 209 -9.37 16.21 -9.99
C ILE A 209 -10.18 17.42 -10.44
N ARG A 210 -11.26 17.72 -9.73
CA ARG A 210 -12.08 18.92 -9.93
C ARG A 210 -11.99 19.83 -8.71
N ILE A 211 -11.86 21.13 -8.94
CA ILE A 211 -11.90 22.15 -7.89
C ILE A 211 -13.07 23.09 -8.16
N LEU A 212 -13.88 23.28 -7.13
CA LEU A 212 -15.02 24.19 -7.10
C LEU A 212 -14.70 25.38 -6.19
N SER A 213 -15.08 26.59 -6.61
CA SER A 213 -15.09 27.76 -5.73
C SER A 213 -16.17 27.66 -4.65
N ASP A 214 -16.16 28.61 -3.71
CA ASP A 214 -17.15 28.75 -2.64
C ASP A 214 -18.59 28.90 -3.17
N ASP A 215 -18.77 29.52 -4.34
CA ASP A 215 -20.04 29.60 -5.07
C ASP A 215 -20.36 28.37 -5.95
N LYS A 216 -19.61 27.27 -5.77
CA LYS A 216 -19.73 25.98 -6.47
C LYS A 216 -19.46 26.02 -7.99
N LYS A 217 -18.79 27.04 -8.50
CA LYS A 217 -18.35 27.04 -9.90
C LYS A 217 -17.09 26.20 -10.08
N THR A 218 -17.06 25.38 -11.11
CA THR A 218 -15.83 24.67 -11.51
C THR A 218 -14.78 25.67 -11.98
N ILE A 219 -13.66 25.70 -11.29
CA ILE A 219 -12.51 26.54 -11.63
C ILE A 219 -11.37 25.73 -12.27
N LEU A 220 -11.35 24.42 -12.02
CA LEU A 220 -10.41 23.47 -12.61
C LEU A 220 -11.05 22.08 -12.68
N GLU A 221 -10.77 21.39 -13.78
CA GLU A 221 -10.93 19.96 -13.92
C GLU A 221 -9.74 19.44 -14.74
N THR A 222 -9.10 18.37 -14.29
CA THR A 222 -8.00 17.76 -15.05
C THR A 222 -8.52 17.15 -16.35
N LYS A 223 -7.73 17.22 -17.42
CA LYS A 223 -8.13 16.67 -18.73
C LYS A 223 -8.02 15.15 -18.81
N GLU A 224 -7.17 14.60 -17.96
CA GLU A 224 -6.89 13.18 -17.87
C GLU A 224 -7.05 12.75 -16.41
N LYS A 225 -7.28 11.46 -16.22
CA LYS A 225 -7.25 10.88 -14.89
C LYS A 225 -5.82 10.84 -14.37
N ILE A 226 -5.69 10.98 -13.06
CA ILE A 226 -4.42 10.91 -12.35
C ILE A 226 -4.49 9.70 -11.43
N ILE A 227 -3.37 8.97 -11.33
CA ILE A 227 -3.19 7.93 -10.31
C ILE A 227 -2.79 8.63 -9.01
N ILE A 228 -3.66 8.50 -8.02
CA ILE A 228 -3.54 9.14 -6.72
C ILE A 228 -3.20 8.07 -5.68
N TRP A 229 -2.09 8.30 -4.98
CA TRP A 229 -1.62 7.45 -3.89
C TRP A 229 -1.88 8.09 -2.54
N GLY A 230 -2.05 7.26 -1.53
CA GLY A 230 -2.10 7.74 -0.16
C GLY A 230 -0.76 8.40 0.23
N GLY A 231 -0.84 9.62 0.76
CA GLY A 231 0.31 10.49 1.06
C GLY A 231 0.68 11.49 -0.04
N ASP A 232 0.06 11.41 -1.22
CA ASP A 232 0.26 12.38 -2.30
C ASP A 232 -0.07 13.81 -1.83
N GLU A 233 0.75 14.75 -2.27
CA GLU A 233 0.52 16.18 -2.06
C GLU A 233 0.46 16.89 -3.40
N PHE A 234 -0.67 17.56 -3.64
CA PHE A 234 -0.96 18.31 -4.84
C PHE A 234 -1.00 19.81 -4.52
N ARG A 235 -0.19 20.60 -5.23
CA ARG A 235 -0.22 22.06 -5.13
C ARG A 235 -1.06 22.67 -6.24
N VAL A 236 -1.98 23.54 -5.87
CA VAL A 236 -2.70 24.38 -6.84
C VAL A 236 -1.87 25.61 -7.16
N ILE A 237 -1.61 25.86 -8.45
CA ILE A 237 -0.80 26.98 -8.92
C ILE A 237 -1.59 27.85 -9.90
N LYS A 238 -1.28 29.15 -9.91
CA LYS A 238 -1.75 30.07 -10.96
C LYS A 238 -0.77 30.02 -12.13
N LEU A 239 -1.28 29.77 -13.33
CA LEU A 239 -0.50 29.88 -14.55
C LEU A 239 -0.38 31.36 -14.91
N LYS A 240 0.84 31.84 -15.15
CA LYS A 240 1.04 33.17 -15.72
C LYS A 240 0.46 33.17 -17.13
N GLU A 241 -0.36 34.16 -17.44
CA GLU A 241 -0.70 34.44 -18.84
C GLU A 241 0.61 34.80 -19.56
N GLY A 242 0.97 34.04 -20.60
CA GLY A 242 2.10 34.39 -21.47
C GLY A 242 1.83 35.72 -22.15
N PRO A 243 2.87 36.43 -22.65
CA PRO A 243 2.66 37.66 -23.39
C PRO A 243 1.71 37.38 -24.56
N VAL A 244 0.62 38.15 -24.63
CA VAL A 244 -0.26 38.18 -25.81
C VAL A 244 0.60 38.67 -26.97
N ALA A 245 0.83 37.79 -27.93
CA ALA A 245 1.52 38.13 -29.18
C ALA A 245 0.63 38.99 -30.08
#